data_AF-A0A812P367-F1
#
_entry.id   AF-A0A812P367-F1
#
_cell.length_a   1.000
_cell.length_b   1.000
_cell.length_c   1.000
_cell.angle_alpha   90.00
_cell.angle_beta   90.00
_cell.angle_gamma   90.00
#
_symmetry.space_group_name_H-M   'P 1'
#
loop_
_entity.id
_entity.type
_entity.pdbx_description
1 polymer ?
#
loop_
_entity_poly.entity_id
_entity_poly.type
_entity_poly.pdbx_seq_one_letter_code
_entity_poly.pdbx_strand_id
1 'polypeptide(L)'
;MVDADVGDDFGKETTKYLNTIRREKGVLICVCTAHYAEKTESPFCSFKELQYAQDYSLDVLPLKVADVYPPQPPGGPDHEHDKEYEAEAVISNVFRPNLARKDCRDLDETQIARLIADKLLKKKRGAGHGREEGRIRR
;
A
#
# COMPACT_ATOMS: atom_id res chain seq x y z
N MET A 1 5.58 -17.64 -27.96
CA MET A 1 6.23 -18.00 -26.69
C MET A 1 7.30 -16.94 -26.48
N VAL A 2 7.04 -15.97 -25.59
CA VAL A 2 8.01 -14.92 -25.28
C VAL A 2 8.81 -15.40 -24.08
N ASP A 3 10.11 -15.62 -24.28
CA ASP A 3 11.09 -15.81 -23.22
C ASP A 3 11.23 -14.49 -22.46
N ALA A 4 10.37 -14.30 -21.46
CA ALA A 4 10.60 -13.33 -20.40
C ALA A 4 11.20 -14.11 -19.24
N ASP A 5 12.47 -13.85 -18.92
CA ASP A 5 13.13 -14.40 -17.75
C ASP A 5 12.31 -14.00 -16.50
N VAL A 6 11.74 -14.98 -15.81
CA VAL A 6 10.69 -14.80 -14.82
C VAL A 6 11.32 -14.23 -13.54
N GLY A 7 11.34 -12.90 -13.42
CA GLY A 7 11.66 -12.21 -12.16
C GLY A 7 12.47 -10.93 -12.29
N ASP A 8 13.27 -10.78 -13.35
CA ASP A 8 14.19 -9.64 -13.47
C ASP A 8 13.46 -8.33 -13.87
N ASP A 9 12.30 -8.45 -14.51
CA ASP A 9 11.43 -7.33 -14.88
C ASP A 9 10.57 -6.85 -13.69
N PHE A 10 9.93 -7.79 -12.98
CA PHE A 10 9.03 -7.51 -11.86
C PHE A 10 9.74 -6.76 -10.72
N GLY A 11 10.96 -7.16 -10.37
CA GLY A 11 11.73 -6.51 -9.32
C GLY A 11 12.13 -5.06 -9.64
N LYS A 12 12.55 -4.83 -10.90
CA LYS A 12 12.90 -3.49 -11.40
C LYS A 12 11.66 -2.60 -11.46
N GLU A 13 10.54 -3.14 -11.92
CA GLU A 13 9.25 -2.43 -11.93
C GLU A 13 8.80 -2.06 -10.52
N THR A 14 8.81 -3.01 -9.58
CA THR A 14 8.41 -2.76 -8.17
C THR A 14 9.24 -1.63 -7.57
N THR A 15 10.57 -1.70 -7.71
CA THR A 15 11.49 -0.65 -7.23
C THR A 15 11.21 0.71 -7.87
N LYS A 16 10.99 0.73 -9.19
CA LYS A 16 10.68 1.94 -9.95
C LYS A 16 9.35 2.56 -9.50
N TYR A 17 8.32 1.76 -9.26
CA TYR A 17 7.01 2.25 -8.82
C TYR A 17 7.03 2.72 -7.37
N LEU A 18 7.72 2.03 -6.45
CA LEU A 18 7.92 2.49 -5.07
C LEU A 18 8.63 3.86 -5.05
N ASN A 19 9.67 4.02 -5.86
CA ASN A 19 10.36 5.31 -5.98
C ASN A 19 9.46 6.39 -6.60
N THR A 20 8.62 6.02 -7.58
CA THR A 20 7.64 6.94 -8.18
C THR A 20 6.61 7.41 -7.15
N ILE A 21 6.04 6.49 -6.36
CA ILE A 21 5.09 6.81 -5.27
C ILE A 21 5.75 7.80 -4.29
N ARG A 22 6.99 7.54 -3.88
CA ARG A 22 7.73 8.44 -3.00
C ARG A 22 7.95 9.82 -3.63
N ARG A 23 8.47 9.87 -4.85
CA ARG A 23 8.81 11.13 -5.55
C ARG A 23 7.57 11.98 -5.81
N GLU A 24 6.47 11.35 -6.18
CA GLU A 24 5.24 12.01 -6.61
C GLU A 24 4.21 12.14 -5.48
N LYS A 25 4.58 11.79 -4.24
CA LYS A 25 3.70 11.81 -3.06
C LYS A 25 2.40 11.04 -3.30
N GLY A 26 2.55 9.90 -3.97
CA GLY A 26 1.48 8.97 -4.33
C GLY A 26 0.88 8.28 -3.11
N VAL A 27 0.17 7.18 -3.37
CA VAL A 27 -0.41 6.33 -2.33
C VAL A 27 -0.06 4.90 -2.69
N LEU A 28 0.48 4.14 -1.74
CA LEU A 28 0.63 2.70 -1.87
C LEU A 28 -0.72 2.04 -1.63
N ILE A 29 -1.23 1.32 -2.63
CA ILE A 29 -2.47 0.57 -2.52
C ILE A 29 -2.12 -0.84 -2.05
N CYS A 30 -2.66 -1.24 -0.90
CA CYS A 30 -2.41 -2.55 -0.32
C CYS A 30 -3.62 -3.45 -0.53
N VAL A 31 -3.47 -4.49 -1.35
CA VAL A 31 -4.53 -5.49 -1.55
C VAL A 31 -4.46 -6.52 -0.42
N CYS A 32 -5.20 -6.28 0.65
CA CYS A 32 -5.10 -7.02 1.89
C CYS A 32 -5.89 -8.34 1.82
N THR A 33 -5.18 -9.42 1.48
CA THR A 33 -5.57 -10.80 1.74
C THR A 33 -5.14 -11.21 3.16
N ALA A 34 -5.46 -12.44 3.59
CA ALA A 34 -5.05 -12.95 4.90
C ALA A 34 -3.52 -12.96 5.09
N HIS A 35 -2.76 -13.24 4.02
CA HIS A 35 -1.30 -13.37 4.04
C HIS A 35 -0.57 -12.14 3.50
N TYR A 36 -1.26 -11.01 3.34
CA TYR A 36 -0.61 -9.78 2.89
C TYR A 36 0.51 -9.37 3.86
N ALA A 37 1.61 -8.88 3.30
CA ALA A 37 2.87 -8.56 3.98
C ALA A 37 3.62 -9.78 4.54
N GLU A 38 3.34 -10.99 4.07
CA GLU A 38 4.17 -12.16 4.36
C GLU A 38 5.61 -11.96 3.88
N LYS A 39 6.54 -12.22 4.78
CA LYS A 39 7.98 -12.18 4.51
C LYS A 39 8.39 -13.52 3.89
N THR A 40 8.88 -13.44 2.66
CA THR A 40 9.37 -14.59 1.88
C THR A 40 10.83 -14.36 1.49
N GLU A 41 11.45 -15.31 0.80
CA GLU A 41 12.78 -15.12 0.20
C GLU A 41 12.85 -13.99 -0.83
N SER A 42 11.71 -13.64 -1.45
CA SER A 42 11.67 -12.65 -2.52
C SER A 42 11.98 -11.24 -1.98
N PRO A 43 12.97 -10.52 -2.55
CA PRO A 43 13.27 -9.14 -2.15
C PRO A 43 12.16 -8.15 -2.55
N PHE A 44 11.18 -8.58 -3.33
CA PHE A 44 10.05 -7.78 -3.82
C PHE A 44 8.70 -8.28 -3.29
N CYS A 45 8.70 -9.04 -2.18
CA CYS A 45 7.46 -9.45 -1.54
C CYS A 45 6.75 -8.27 -0.86
N SER A 46 5.45 -8.43 -0.60
CA SER A 46 4.62 -7.39 0.01
C SER A 46 5.09 -6.93 1.39
N PHE A 47 5.84 -7.77 2.13
CA PHE A 47 6.55 -7.36 3.35
C PHE A 47 7.52 -6.21 3.07
N LYS A 48 8.35 -6.35 2.01
CA LYS A 48 9.37 -5.35 1.64
C LYS A 48 8.74 -4.07 1.10
N GLU A 49 7.64 -4.18 0.37
CA GLU A 49 6.87 -3.00 -0.06
C GLU A 49 6.30 -2.22 1.14
N LEU A 50 5.73 -2.93 2.12
CA LEU A 50 5.15 -2.31 3.31
C LEU A 50 6.21 -1.74 4.25
N GLN A 51 7.36 -2.42 4.39
CA GLN A 51 8.54 -1.93 5.10
C GLN A 51 9.06 -0.64 4.44
N TYR A 52 9.16 -0.60 3.11
CA TYR A 52 9.54 0.61 2.39
C TYR A 52 8.56 1.77 2.65
N ALA A 53 7.26 1.48 2.68
CA ALA A 53 6.24 2.48 3.00
C ALA A 53 6.37 3.02 4.44
N GLN A 54 6.72 2.16 5.40
CA GLN A 54 7.02 2.57 6.76
C GLN A 54 8.25 3.48 6.82
N ASP A 55 9.37 3.04 6.24
CA ASP A 55 10.67 3.73 6.30
C ASP A 55 10.60 5.13 5.69
N TYR A 56 9.87 5.27 4.58
CA TYR A 56 9.70 6.55 3.89
C TYR A 56 8.40 7.28 4.24
N SER A 57 7.64 6.79 5.22
CA SER A 57 6.36 7.38 5.66
C SER A 57 5.42 7.68 4.48
N LEU A 58 5.26 6.71 3.57
CA LEU A 58 4.37 6.83 2.42
C LEU A 58 2.91 6.77 2.86
N ASP A 59 2.04 7.45 2.12
CA ASP A 59 0.60 7.30 2.30
C ASP A 59 0.17 5.90 1.84
N VAL A 60 -0.65 5.23 2.64
CA VAL A 60 -1.12 3.87 2.37
C VAL A 60 -2.65 3.83 2.30
N LEU A 61 -3.19 3.03 1.38
CA LEU A 61 -4.61 2.73 1.24
C LEU A 61 -4.85 1.21 1.33
N PRO A 62 -5.26 0.70 2.50
CA PRO A 62 -5.61 -0.70 2.66
C PRO A 62 -6.97 -1.02 2.00
N LEU A 63 -6.98 -2.02 1.13
CA LEU A 63 -8.17 -2.61 0.52
C LEU A 63 -8.39 -3.99 1.14
N LYS A 64 -9.40 -4.13 1.99
CA LYS A 64 -9.80 -5.41 2.56
C LYS A 64 -10.55 -6.21 1.50
N VAL A 65 -9.90 -7.23 0.95
CA VAL A 65 -10.49 -8.15 -0.04
C VAL A 65 -10.77 -9.54 0.54
N ALA A 66 -10.24 -9.85 1.72
CA ALA A 66 -10.49 -11.10 2.45
C ALA A 66 -11.12 -10.82 3.83
N ASP A 67 -11.67 -11.85 4.47
CA ASP A 67 -12.37 -11.70 5.76
C ASP A 67 -11.45 -11.27 6.91
N VAL A 68 -10.21 -11.74 6.89
CA VAL A 68 -9.18 -11.43 7.88
C VAL A 68 -8.65 -10.02 7.65
N TYR A 69 -8.82 -9.15 8.66
CA TYR A 69 -8.24 -7.81 8.69
C TYR A 69 -7.98 -7.35 10.14
N PRO A 70 -6.81 -6.78 10.47
CA PRO A 70 -5.61 -6.65 9.61
C PRO A 70 -5.12 -8.00 9.09
N PRO A 71 -4.32 -8.03 8.01
CA PRO A 71 -3.67 -9.26 7.55
C PRO A 71 -2.91 -9.94 8.69
N GLN A 72 -2.87 -11.26 8.65
CA GLN A 72 -2.20 -12.12 9.63
C GLN A 72 -1.30 -13.09 8.87
N PRO A 73 -0.19 -12.61 8.28
CA PRO A 73 0.74 -13.48 7.59
C PRO A 73 1.34 -14.51 8.55
N PRO A 74 1.72 -15.70 8.06
CA PRO A 74 2.39 -16.69 8.88
C PRO A 74 3.74 -16.16 9.38
N GLY A 75 4.11 -16.55 10.60
CA GLY A 75 5.35 -16.16 11.25
C GLY A 75 5.60 -17.02 12.50
N GLY A 76 6.77 -16.86 13.10
CA GLY A 76 7.18 -17.54 14.33
C GLY A 76 8.37 -18.47 14.17
N PRO A 77 8.84 -19.12 15.26
CA PRO A 77 10.13 -19.80 15.31
C PRO A 77 10.36 -20.86 14.22
N ASP A 78 9.26 -21.50 13.79
CA ASP A 78 9.24 -22.54 12.77
C ASP A 78 9.06 -22.00 11.33
N HIS A 79 8.85 -20.69 11.16
CA HIS A 79 8.72 -20.06 9.85
C HIS A 79 10.09 -19.91 9.17
N GLU A 80 10.14 -20.16 7.86
CA GLU A 80 11.40 -20.17 7.11
C GLU A 80 12.08 -18.79 7.08
N HIS A 81 11.28 -17.74 6.93
CA HIS A 81 11.78 -16.38 6.68
C HIS A 81 11.40 -15.34 7.74
N ASP A 82 10.44 -15.65 8.63
CA ASP A 82 9.91 -14.70 9.61
C ASP A 82 9.82 -15.28 11.01
N LYS A 83 10.99 -15.50 11.62
CA LYS A 83 11.08 -16.16 12.93
C LYS A 83 10.64 -15.30 14.09
N GLU A 84 10.64 -13.99 13.90
CA GLU A 84 10.44 -12.99 14.96
C GLU A 84 9.14 -12.19 14.78
N TYR A 85 8.25 -12.61 13.86
CA TYR A 85 7.00 -11.90 13.55
C TYR A 85 7.24 -10.45 13.08
N GLU A 86 8.30 -10.23 12.30
CA GLU A 86 8.60 -8.92 11.73
C GLU A 86 7.45 -8.43 10.82
N ALA A 87 6.81 -9.34 10.08
CA ALA A 87 5.69 -8.98 9.21
C ALA A 87 4.52 -8.39 10.01
N GLU A 88 4.18 -9.01 11.14
CA GLU A 88 3.13 -8.53 12.04
C GLU A 88 3.49 -7.16 12.64
N ALA A 89 4.74 -6.96 13.00
CA ALA A 89 5.23 -5.68 13.52
C ALA A 89 5.13 -4.55 12.48
N VAL A 90 5.49 -4.81 11.23
CA VAL A 90 5.36 -3.84 10.13
C VAL A 90 3.88 -3.52 9.85
N ILE A 91 3.01 -4.53 9.79
CA ILE A 91 1.56 -4.33 9.64
C ILE A 91 1.03 -3.43 10.75
N SER A 92 1.37 -3.72 12.01
CA SER A 92 0.87 -2.95 13.16
C SER A 92 1.33 -1.48 13.14
N ASN A 93 2.53 -1.22 12.61
CA ASN A 93 3.08 0.13 12.50
C ASN A 93 2.47 0.96 11.36
N VAL A 94 2.14 0.30 10.24
CA VAL A 94 1.59 0.96 9.06
C VAL A 94 0.06 1.04 9.15
N PHE A 95 -0.62 -0.07 9.48
CA PHE A 95 -2.08 -0.16 9.58
C PHE A 95 -2.57 0.26 10.96
N ARG A 96 -2.23 1.50 11.33
CA ARG A 96 -2.62 2.10 12.60
C ARG A 96 -4.15 2.18 12.74
N PRO A 97 -4.70 2.21 13.97
CA PRO A 97 -6.15 2.26 14.18
C PRO A 97 -6.87 3.44 13.50
N ASN A 98 -6.16 4.54 13.23
CA ASN A 98 -6.68 5.72 12.56
C ASN A 98 -6.53 5.68 11.02
N LEU A 99 -5.90 4.65 10.46
CA LEU A 99 -5.76 4.50 9.01
C LEU A 99 -7.08 4.01 8.42
N ALA A 100 -7.66 4.81 7.52
CA ALA A 100 -8.91 4.46 6.86
C ALA A 100 -8.72 3.30 5.88
N ARG A 101 -9.29 2.13 6.20
CA ARG A 101 -9.40 0.99 5.27
C ARG A 101 -10.64 1.08 4.38
N LYS A 102 -10.62 0.38 3.26
CA LYS A 102 -11.78 0.20 2.39
C LYS A 102 -12.18 -1.27 2.36
N ASP A 103 -13.44 -1.56 2.67
CA ASP A 103 -13.98 -2.91 2.58
C ASP A 103 -14.42 -3.16 1.13
N CYS A 104 -13.82 -4.15 0.50
CA CYS A 104 -13.97 -4.45 -0.93
C CYS A 104 -14.50 -5.87 -1.18
N ARG A 105 -14.85 -6.62 -0.13
CA ARG A 105 -15.30 -8.02 -0.26
C ARG A 105 -16.58 -8.19 -1.07
N ASP A 106 -17.49 -7.23 -0.96
CA ASP A 106 -18.78 -7.24 -1.66
C ASP A 106 -18.78 -6.37 -2.93
N LEU A 107 -17.61 -5.89 -3.37
CA LEU A 107 -17.47 -4.99 -4.49
C LEU A 107 -16.89 -5.72 -5.72
N ASP A 108 -17.42 -5.42 -6.89
CA ASP A 108 -16.81 -5.83 -8.15
C ASP A 108 -15.59 -4.96 -8.50
N GLU A 109 -14.80 -5.42 -9.48
CA GLU A 109 -13.58 -4.74 -9.93
C GLU A 109 -13.82 -3.28 -10.36
N THR A 110 -14.94 -3.00 -11.02
CA THR A 110 -15.30 -1.65 -11.47
C THR A 110 -15.64 -0.75 -10.29
N GLN A 111 -16.34 -1.28 -9.29
CA GLN A 111 -16.65 -0.58 -8.05
C GLN A 111 -15.39 -0.28 -7.24
N ILE A 112 -14.47 -1.25 -7.13
CA ILE A 112 -13.17 -1.06 -6.48
C ILE A 112 -12.36 0.02 -7.20
N ALA A 113 -12.27 -0.05 -8.53
CA ALA A 113 -11.55 0.95 -9.33
C ALA A 113 -12.11 2.37 -9.14
N ARG A 114 -13.44 2.52 -9.14
CA ARG A 114 -14.11 3.81 -8.85
C ARG A 114 -13.79 4.33 -7.46
N LEU A 115 -13.81 3.45 -6.45
CA LEU A 115 -13.51 3.80 -5.07
C LEU A 115 -12.06 4.29 -4.90
N ILE A 116 -11.10 3.63 -5.56
CA ILE A 116 -9.70 4.05 -5.61
C ILE A 116 -9.59 5.41 -6.32
N ALA A 117 -10.20 5.56 -7.50
CA ALA A 117 -10.17 6.80 -8.28
C ALA A 117 -10.72 7.99 -7.46
N ASP A 118 -11.86 7.81 -6.79
CA ASP A 118 -12.46 8.83 -5.93
C ASP A 118 -11.54 9.24 -4.79
N LYS A 119 -10.87 8.28 -4.15
CA LYS A 119 -9.92 8.54 -3.06
C LYS A 119 -8.72 9.35 -3.56
N LEU A 120 -8.15 8.97 -4.71
CA LEU A 120 -7.00 9.64 -5.31
C LEU A 120 -7.35 11.04 -5.85
N LEU A 121 -8.53 11.20 -6.45
CA LEU A 121 -9.01 12.50 -6.95
C LEU A 121 -9.35 13.47 -5.81
N LYS A 122 -9.97 13.00 -4.72
CA LYS A 122 -10.23 13.83 -3.53
C LYS A 122 -8.93 14.35 -2.90
N LYS A 123 -7.86 13.52 -2.89
CA LYS A 123 -6.54 13.94 -2.42
C LYS A 123 -5.96 15.10 -3.27
N LYS A 124 -6.09 15.04 -4.60
CA LYS A 124 -5.66 16.13 -5.49
C LYS A 124 -6.40 17.45 -5.24
N ARG A 125 -7.70 17.38 -4.92
CA ARG A 125 -8.52 18.59 -4.67
C ARG A 125 -8.23 19.26 -3.33
N GLY A 126 -7.78 18.51 -2.32
CA GLY A 126 -7.38 19.05 -1.02
C GLY A 126 -6.01 19.74 -0.99
N ALA A 127 -5.20 19.61 -2.05
CA ALA A 127 -3.88 20.25 -2.15
C ALA A 127 -3.91 21.70 -2.68
N GLY A 128 -5.10 22.20 -3.07
CA GLY A 128 -5.30 23.61 -3.43
C GLY A 128 -5.57 24.46 -2.18
N HIS A 129 -4.52 24.85 -1.46
CA HIS A 129 -4.65 25.92 -0.47
C HIS A 129 -5.05 27.21 -1.21
N GLY A 130 -6.22 27.75 -0.88
CA GLY A 130 -6.81 28.89 -1.58
C GLY A 130 -5.87 30.09 -1.60
N ARG A 131 -5.58 30.59 -2.81
CA ARG A 131 -5.30 32.02 -2.97
C ARG A 131 -6.65 32.72 -2.91
N GLU A 132 -7.00 33.22 -1.73
CA GLU A 132 -8.02 34.25 -1.61
C GLU A 132 -7.38 35.57 -2.06
N GLU A 133 -7.34 35.77 -3.38
CA GLU A 133 -7.15 37.10 -3.94
C GLU A 133 -8.40 37.93 -3.67
N GLY A 134 -8.23 38.95 -2.83
CA GLY A 134 -8.99 40.19 -2.94
C GLY A 134 -9.86 40.55 -1.74
N ARG A 135 -9.41 41.56 -0.99
CA ARG A 135 -10.03 42.90 -1.10
C ARG A 135 -9.22 43.96 -0.37
N ILE A 136 -8.57 44.81 -1.16
CA ILE A 136 -8.25 46.18 -0.77
C ILE A 136 -9.59 46.89 -0.46
N ARG A 137 -9.75 47.37 0.76
CA ARG A 137 -10.66 48.46 1.16
C ARG A 137 -9.80 49.37 2.04
N ARG A 138 -9.22 50.41 1.43
CA ARG A 138 -9.62 51.82 1.57
C ARG A 138 -9.76 52.24 3.02
#